data_AF-A0A6A5GK46-F1
#
_entry.id   AF-A0A6A5GK46-F1
#
_cell.length_a   1.000
_cell.length_b   1.000
_cell.length_c   1.000
_cell.angle_alpha   90.00
_cell.angle_beta   90.00
_cell.angle_gamma   90.00
#
_symmetry.space_group_name_H-M   'P 1'
#
loop_
_entity.id
_entity.type
_entity.pdbx_description
1 polymer ?
#
loop_
_entity_poly.entity_id
_entity_poly.type
_entity_poly.pdbx_seq_one_letter_code
_entity_poly.pdbx_strand_id
1 'polypeptide(L)'
;MLLAVFLLISLCTMVSTTDVTLTVEVTKISDPKCGKYMQNHKKPVLKIRYVRLLHTASNDDNGDEFVSNILCQPKSNGYNSVEGKYTFECIYNGAPPPSINAFVFAVGTDQQMMSSQIEYRYKEDTMRMFTFLNPDNVMTQKFTHNSHLHIRNITYTVNKKPHYLTDDNCLDKYPDSLIADHGLYIRKGNEETYTRIYFDPVDAGEKLVKPVII
;
A
#
# COMPACT_ATOMS: atom_id res chain seq x y z
N MET A 1 24.29 41.90 22.90
CA MET A 1 22.87 41.59 22.62
C MET A 1 22.64 40.77 21.35
N LEU A 2 23.67 40.18 20.69
CA LEU A 2 23.48 39.36 19.48
C LEU A 2 23.68 37.85 19.68
N LEU A 3 24.15 37.39 20.85
CA LEU A 3 24.34 35.96 21.12
C LEU A 3 23.08 35.22 21.61
N ALA A 4 22.03 35.92 22.02
CA ALA A 4 20.82 35.31 22.56
C ALA A 4 19.79 34.89 21.48
N VAL A 5 19.92 35.41 20.25
CA VAL A 5 18.94 35.16 19.18
C VAL A 5 19.23 33.87 18.42
N PHE A 6 20.49 33.43 18.36
CA PHE A 6 20.85 32.18 17.65
C PHE A 6 20.53 30.90 18.44
N LEU A 7 20.38 30.97 19.77
CA LEU A 7 20.01 29.80 20.58
C LEU A 7 18.51 29.43 20.49
N LEU A 8 17.66 30.35 20.02
CA LEU A 8 16.21 30.15 19.94
C LEU A 8 15.74 29.57 18.59
N ILE A 9 16.58 29.55 17.56
CA ILE A 9 16.22 29.02 16.23
C ILE A 9 16.60 27.53 16.10
N SER A 10 17.36 26.97 17.03
CA SER A 10 17.80 25.56 17.01
C SER A 10 16.82 24.57 17.67
N LEU A 11 15.63 25.01 18.08
CA LEU A 11 14.72 24.24 18.93
C LEU A 11 13.32 24.07 18.33
N CYS A 12 13.21 23.65 17.06
CA CYS A 12 11.91 23.23 16.48
C CYS A 12 12.03 22.25 15.31
N THR A 13 13.01 21.35 15.32
CA THR A 13 12.87 20.07 14.61
C THR A 13 12.70 18.96 15.64
N MET A 14 11.60 19.04 16.40
CA MET A 14 11.01 17.87 17.03
C MET A 14 10.53 16.96 15.89
N VAL A 15 11.44 16.19 15.31
CA VAL A 15 11.08 14.95 14.61
C VAL A 15 10.50 14.09 15.72
N SER A 16 9.18 14.14 15.87
CA SER A 16 8.47 13.29 16.82
C SER A 16 8.73 11.86 16.36
N THR A 17 9.62 11.14 17.05
CA THR A 17 9.81 9.71 16.83
C THR A 17 8.58 9.03 17.40
N THR A 18 7.65 8.67 16.53
CA THR A 18 6.35 8.15 16.94
C THR A 18 6.39 6.65 17.14
N ASP A 19 5.71 6.17 18.20
CA ASP A 19 5.49 4.75 18.53
C ASP A 19 4.52 4.06 17.53
N VAL A 20 4.61 4.38 16.24
CA VAL A 20 3.81 3.76 15.19
C VAL A 20 4.67 2.77 14.44
N THR A 21 4.32 1.49 14.58
CA THR A 21 4.96 0.40 13.86
C THR A 21 3.93 -0.29 13.00
N LEU A 22 4.35 -0.77 11.83
CA LEU A 22 3.53 -1.58 10.95
C LEU A 22 4.36 -2.78 10.47
N THR A 23 3.74 -3.94 10.53
CA THR A 23 4.23 -5.19 9.99
C THR A 23 3.15 -5.81 9.11
N VAL A 24 3.54 -6.28 7.93
CA VAL A 24 2.65 -6.94 6.98
C VAL A 24 3.26 -8.28 6.59
N GLU A 25 2.52 -9.36 6.79
CA GLU A 25 2.92 -10.71 6.35
C GLU A 25 2.10 -11.13 5.15
N VAL A 26 2.76 -11.67 4.13
CA VAL A 26 2.10 -12.19 2.93
C VAL A 26 2.05 -13.72 2.95
N THR A 27 1.01 -14.28 2.35
CA THR A 27 0.87 -15.73 2.23
C THR A 27 2.00 -16.33 1.40
N LYS A 28 2.61 -17.40 1.92
CA LYS A 28 3.73 -18.10 1.28
C LYS A 28 3.24 -19.11 0.27
N ILE A 29 4.11 -19.46 -0.69
CA ILE A 29 3.88 -20.54 -1.65
C ILE A 29 3.71 -21.92 -0.98
N SER A 30 4.20 -22.09 0.25
CA SER A 30 4.03 -23.32 1.03
C SER A 30 2.64 -23.44 1.66
N ASP A 31 1.80 -22.41 1.57
CA ASP A 31 0.43 -22.49 2.08
C ASP A 31 -0.39 -23.50 1.26
N PRO A 32 -1.04 -24.48 1.92
CA PRO A 32 -1.69 -25.59 1.22
C PRO A 32 -2.92 -25.17 0.39
N LYS A 33 -3.58 -24.06 0.75
CA LYS A 33 -4.78 -23.58 0.07
C LYS A 33 -4.43 -22.54 -0.99
N CYS A 34 -3.63 -21.57 -0.60
CA CYS A 34 -3.40 -20.35 -1.36
C CYS A 34 -2.12 -20.39 -2.18
N GLY A 35 -1.15 -21.22 -1.78
CA GLY A 35 0.23 -21.18 -2.29
C GLY A 35 0.35 -21.28 -3.81
N LYS A 36 -0.55 -22.01 -4.47
CA LYS A 36 -0.59 -22.16 -5.94
C LYS A 36 -0.71 -20.83 -6.69
N TYR A 37 -1.38 -19.83 -6.10
CA TYR A 37 -1.64 -18.54 -6.74
C TYR A 37 -0.65 -17.46 -6.30
N MET A 38 0.14 -17.73 -5.25
CA MET A 38 1.02 -16.76 -4.62
C MET A 38 2.38 -16.68 -5.32
N GLN A 39 2.91 -15.46 -5.39
CA GLN A 39 4.28 -15.24 -5.83
C GLN A 39 5.32 -15.86 -4.90
N ASN A 40 6.50 -16.13 -5.46
CA ASN A 40 7.64 -16.54 -4.67
C ASN A 40 8.22 -15.33 -3.91
N HIS A 41 8.04 -15.29 -2.58
CA HIS A 41 8.55 -14.22 -1.73
C HIS A 41 10.09 -14.10 -1.68
N LYS A 42 10.85 -15.11 -2.17
CA LYS A 42 12.31 -14.97 -2.39
C LYS A 42 12.66 -14.16 -3.63
N LYS A 43 11.76 -14.12 -4.61
CA LYS A 43 11.87 -13.37 -5.87
C LYS A 43 10.52 -12.74 -6.21
N PRO A 44 10.03 -11.79 -5.38
CA PRO A 44 8.69 -11.24 -5.56
C PRO A 44 8.64 -10.37 -6.81
N VAL A 45 7.60 -10.56 -7.61
CA VAL A 45 7.25 -9.73 -8.77
C VAL A 45 6.58 -8.44 -8.30
N LEU A 46 5.68 -8.55 -7.33
CA LEU A 46 4.96 -7.45 -6.69
C LEU A 46 5.56 -7.13 -5.31
N LYS A 47 5.84 -5.86 -5.07
CA LYS A 47 6.42 -5.35 -3.82
C LYS A 47 5.56 -4.21 -3.26
N ILE A 48 5.31 -4.25 -1.96
CA ILE A 48 4.66 -3.13 -1.26
C ILE A 48 5.71 -2.02 -1.09
N ARG A 49 5.49 -0.88 -1.74
CA ARG A 49 6.38 0.29 -1.74
C ARG A 49 6.16 1.20 -0.55
N TYR A 50 4.90 1.36 -0.14
CA TYR A 50 4.50 2.04 1.09
C TYR A 50 3.07 1.63 1.45
N VAL A 51 2.69 1.92 2.68
CA VAL A 51 1.32 1.73 3.19
C VAL A 51 0.89 3.03 3.86
N ARG A 52 -0.33 3.48 3.62
CA ARG A 52 -0.94 4.56 4.41
C ARG A 52 -1.93 3.97 5.40
N LEU A 53 -1.82 4.39 6.66
CA LEU A 53 -2.81 4.12 7.69
C LEU A 53 -3.72 5.33 7.79
N LEU A 54 -5.00 5.13 7.53
CA LEU A 54 -5.96 6.21 7.39
C LEU A 54 -7.03 6.12 8.49
N HIS A 55 -7.45 7.29 8.94
CA HIS A 55 -8.70 7.48 9.67
C HIS A 55 -9.65 8.23 8.76
N THR A 56 -10.79 7.63 8.46
CA THR A 56 -11.86 8.26 7.69
C THR A 56 -13.07 8.56 8.58
N ALA A 57 -13.72 9.68 8.33
CA ALA A 57 -15.04 10.00 8.88
C ALA A 57 -16.10 9.77 7.80
N SER A 58 -17.20 9.11 8.18
CA SER A 58 -18.37 9.01 7.31
C SER A 58 -18.95 10.41 7.11
N ASN A 59 -19.15 10.81 5.87
CA ASN A 59 -19.79 12.07 5.52
C ASN A 59 -21.03 11.74 4.68
N ASP A 60 -22.19 12.26 5.08
CA ASP A 60 -23.48 11.58 4.97
C ASP A 60 -23.95 11.19 3.56
N ASP A 61 -23.36 11.71 2.46
CA ASP A 61 -23.74 11.30 1.09
C ASP A 61 -22.62 11.28 0.03
N ASN A 62 -21.41 11.80 0.31
CA ASN A 62 -20.39 12.08 -0.73
C ASN A 62 -19.12 11.20 -0.67
N GLY A 63 -19.13 10.15 0.15
CA GLY A 63 -17.97 9.29 0.36
C GLY A 63 -17.30 9.53 1.72
N ASP A 64 -16.24 8.78 1.97
CA ASP A 64 -15.52 8.84 3.24
C ASP A 64 -14.48 9.98 3.14
N GLU A 65 -14.46 10.87 4.14
CA GLU A 65 -13.51 11.99 4.22
C GLU A 65 -12.26 11.57 5.00
N PHE A 66 -11.08 11.91 4.48
CA PHE A 66 -9.81 11.64 5.15
C PHE A 66 -9.57 12.62 6.28
N VAL A 67 -9.50 12.12 7.51
CA VAL A 67 -9.24 12.94 8.69
C VAL A 67 -7.75 12.94 9.02
N SER A 68 -7.07 11.80 8.83
CA SER A 68 -5.65 11.68 9.10
C SER A 68 -4.98 10.63 8.23
N ASN A 69 -3.68 10.81 8.03
CA ASN A 69 -2.85 9.98 7.17
C ASN A 69 -1.49 9.73 7.82
N ILE A 70 -1.15 8.46 8.06
CA ILE A 70 0.18 8.05 8.48
C ILE A 70 0.85 7.33 7.32
N LEU A 71 1.96 7.86 6.83
CA LEU A 71 2.73 7.23 5.77
C LEU A 71 3.74 6.24 6.38
N CYS A 72 3.63 4.98 6.01
CA CYS A 72 4.54 3.91 6.41
C CYS A 72 5.38 3.44 5.23
N GLN A 73 6.69 3.60 5.31
CA GLN A 73 7.65 3.19 4.29
C GLN A 73 8.44 1.98 4.75
N PRO A 74 8.76 1.00 3.87
CA PRO A 74 9.59 -0.12 4.23
C PRO A 74 10.94 0.35 4.75
N LYS A 75 11.44 -0.26 5.83
CA LYS A 75 12.83 -0.06 6.26
C LYS A 75 13.78 -0.47 5.13
N SER A 76 15.02 0.05 5.10
CA SER A 76 16.02 -0.32 4.08
C SER A 76 16.25 -1.83 3.94
N ASN A 77 16.07 -2.60 5.02
CA ASN A 77 16.05 -4.07 5.06
C ASN A 77 14.70 -4.62 5.56
N GLY A 78 13.62 -3.89 5.30
CA GLY A 78 12.30 -4.12 5.90
C GLY A 78 11.60 -5.36 5.37
N TYR A 79 12.02 -5.93 4.25
CA TYR A 79 11.44 -7.15 3.70
C TYR A 79 12.29 -8.38 4.01
N ASN A 80 11.77 -9.25 4.88
CA ASN A 80 12.32 -10.56 5.14
C ASN A 80 11.77 -11.56 4.11
N SER A 81 12.62 -11.94 3.15
CA SER A 81 12.30 -12.86 2.06
C SER A 81 12.26 -14.34 2.45
N VAL A 82 12.56 -14.70 3.70
CA VAL A 82 12.34 -16.06 4.25
C VAL A 82 10.99 -16.14 4.94
N GLU A 83 10.60 -15.04 5.59
CA GLU A 83 9.35 -14.95 6.32
C GLU A 83 8.18 -14.40 5.48
N GLY A 84 8.45 -13.80 4.32
CA GLY A 84 7.41 -13.11 3.55
C GLY A 84 6.84 -11.92 4.33
N LYS A 85 7.69 -11.21 5.07
CA LYS A 85 7.27 -10.21 6.06
C LYS A 85 7.90 -8.86 5.78
N TYR A 86 7.07 -7.82 5.72
CA TYR A 86 7.45 -6.42 5.59
C TYR A 86 7.39 -5.73 6.95
N THR A 87 8.40 -4.94 7.25
CA THR A 87 8.49 -4.06 8.42
C THR A 87 8.63 -2.63 7.92
N PHE A 88 7.77 -1.75 8.43
CA PHE A 88 7.70 -0.35 7.99
C PHE A 88 8.06 0.60 9.12
N GLU A 89 8.58 1.76 8.73
CA GLU A 89 8.72 2.96 9.56
C GLU A 89 7.62 3.92 9.17
N CYS A 90 6.87 4.38 10.17
CA CYS A 90 5.71 5.22 9.95
C CYS A 90 6.01 6.64 10.44
N ILE A 91 5.73 7.60 9.57
CA ILE A 91 5.91 9.03 9.82
C ILE A 91 4.54 9.69 9.68
N TYR A 92 4.19 10.54 10.64
CA TYR A 92 3.03 11.42 10.52
C TYR A 92 3.34 12.82 11.05
N ASN A 93 2.73 13.81 10.43
CA ASN A 93 2.78 15.20 10.86
C ASN A 93 1.42 15.54 11.48
N GLY A 94 1.35 15.75 12.80
CA GLY A 94 0.10 16.14 13.47
C GLY A 94 -0.14 15.40 14.78
N ALA A 95 -1.40 15.36 15.24
CA ALA A 95 -1.83 14.47 16.31
C ALA A 95 -2.14 13.08 15.73
N PRO A 96 -1.77 11.98 16.40
CA PRO A 96 -2.07 10.64 15.92
C PRO A 96 -3.59 10.42 15.87
N PRO A 97 -4.10 9.70 14.86
CA PRO A 97 -5.53 9.41 14.76
C PRO A 97 -6.10 8.70 15.98
N PRO A 98 -7.39 8.90 16.27
CA PRO A 98 -8.09 8.15 17.31
C PRO A 98 -8.21 6.65 16.97
N SER A 99 -8.30 6.30 15.68
CA SER A 99 -8.34 4.92 15.19
C SER A 99 -7.87 4.83 13.74
N ILE A 100 -7.44 3.64 13.30
CA ILE A 100 -7.21 3.33 11.89
C ILE A 100 -8.38 2.49 11.39
N ASN A 101 -9.01 2.91 10.30
CA ASN A 101 -10.15 2.20 9.69
C ASN A 101 -9.98 1.98 8.18
N ALA A 102 -8.89 2.44 7.58
CA ALA A 102 -8.53 2.09 6.21
C ALA A 102 -7.01 2.02 6.01
N PHE A 103 -6.60 1.17 5.07
CA PHE A 103 -5.22 0.97 4.66
C PHE A 103 -5.13 1.19 3.15
N VAL A 104 -4.16 2.00 2.70
CA VAL A 104 -3.84 2.11 1.27
C VAL A 104 -2.48 1.48 1.04
N PHE A 105 -2.43 0.42 0.24
CA PHE A 105 -1.22 -0.27 -0.16
C PHE A 105 -0.79 0.22 -1.53
N ALA A 106 0.41 0.78 -1.60
CA ALA A 106 1.05 1.06 -2.88
C ALA A 106 1.91 -0.12 -3.28
N VAL A 107 1.52 -0.78 -4.36
CA VAL A 107 2.17 -1.98 -4.86
C VAL A 107 2.84 -1.65 -6.18
N GLY A 108 4.14 -1.90 -6.23
CA GLY A 108 4.94 -1.73 -7.43
C GLY A 108 5.58 -3.04 -7.88
N THR A 109 6.23 -2.99 -9.02
CA THR A 109 7.07 -4.08 -9.54
C THR A 109 8.43 -3.52 -9.92
N ASP A 110 9.47 -4.37 -9.91
CA ASP A 110 10.79 -4.02 -10.45
C ASP A 110 10.91 -4.37 -11.94
N GLN A 111 9.94 -5.12 -12.49
CA GLN A 111 9.87 -5.49 -13.89
C GLN A 111 8.90 -4.56 -14.63
N GLN A 112 9.23 -4.15 -15.85
CA GLN A 112 8.26 -3.43 -16.69
C GLN A 112 7.14 -4.40 -17.07
N MET A 113 5.93 -4.18 -16.57
CA MET A 113 4.75 -4.98 -16.91
C MET A 113 3.79 -4.15 -17.76
N MET A 114 3.18 -4.76 -18.78
CA MET A 114 2.06 -4.10 -19.45
C MET A 114 0.85 -4.11 -18.53
N SER A 115 0.30 -2.93 -18.27
CA SER A 115 -1.09 -2.86 -17.84
C SER A 115 -1.94 -3.19 -19.06
N SER A 116 -2.57 -4.37 -19.04
CA SER A 116 -3.45 -4.85 -20.11
C SER A 116 -4.58 -3.87 -20.46
N GLN A 117 -4.87 -2.93 -19.56
CA GLN A 117 -5.87 -1.87 -19.76
C GLN A 117 -5.30 -0.58 -20.34
N ILE A 118 -3.99 -0.34 -20.29
CA ILE A 118 -3.42 0.87 -20.90
C ILE A 118 -3.39 0.70 -22.42
N GLU A 119 -3.06 -0.50 -22.93
CA GLU A 119 -2.95 -0.76 -24.38
C GLU A 119 -4.19 -0.34 -25.18
N TYR A 120 -5.41 -0.58 -24.68
CA TYR A 120 -6.63 -0.30 -25.46
C TYR A 120 -6.98 1.19 -25.57
N ARG A 121 -6.48 2.05 -24.67
CA ARG A 121 -6.72 3.51 -24.70
C ARG A 121 -5.56 4.29 -25.28
N TYR A 122 -4.47 3.60 -25.59
CA TYR A 122 -3.20 4.22 -25.83
C TYR A 122 -3.01 4.56 -27.32
N LYS A 123 -2.76 5.83 -27.62
CA LYS A 123 -2.39 6.30 -28.96
C LYS A 123 -0.91 6.67 -28.98
N GLU A 124 -0.09 5.81 -29.59
CA GLU A 124 1.37 5.95 -29.59
C GLU A 124 1.83 7.32 -30.11
N ASP A 125 1.21 7.78 -31.19
CA ASP A 125 1.51 9.05 -31.86
C ASP A 125 1.41 10.26 -30.92
N THR A 126 0.57 10.15 -29.88
CA THR A 126 0.29 11.22 -28.92
C THR A 126 1.04 11.05 -27.60
N MET A 127 1.21 9.82 -27.13
CA MET A 127 1.60 9.56 -25.74
C MET A 127 3.03 9.01 -25.56
N ARG A 128 3.69 8.53 -26.62
CA ARG A 128 5.11 8.07 -26.67
C ARG A 128 5.63 7.14 -25.54
N MET A 129 4.75 6.43 -24.85
CA MET A 129 5.02 5.40 -23.84
C MET A 129 6.01 4.33 -24.31
N PHE A 130 5.99 3.90 -25.58
CA PHE A 130 7.00 2.95 -26.08
C PHE A 130 8.42 3.53 -26.14
N THR A 131 8.60 4.84 -25.99
CA THR A 131 9.93 5.45 -25.80
C THR A 131 10.50 5.18 -24.41
N PHE A 132 9.64 4.92 -23.42
CA PHE A 132 10.01 4.69 -22.02
C PHE A 132 9.88 3.21 -21.60
N LEU A 133 9.21 2.41 -22.42
CA LEU A 133 9.15 0.96 -22.31
C LEU A 133 10.21 0.34 -23.22
N ASN A 134 10.68 -0.86 -22.86
CA ASN A 134 11.41 -1.70 -23.81
C ASN A 134 10.42 -2.71 -24.40
N PRO A 135 9.74 -2.39 -25.53
CA PRO A 135 8.64 -3.20 -26.05
C PRO A 135 9.06 -4.64 -26.34
N ASP A 136 10.27 -4.89 -26.82
CA ASP A 136 10.76 -6.26 -27.08
C ASP A 136 10.84 -7.09 -25.79
N ASN A 137 11.31 -6.49 -24.70
CA ASN A 137 11.38 -7.13 -23.39
C ASN A 137 10.02 -7.30 -22.71
N VAL A 138 9.05 -6.47 -23.08
CA VAL A 138 7.72 -6.46 -22.49
C VAL A 138 6.80 -7.44 -23.22
N MET A 139 6.88 -7.51 -24.56
CA MET A 139 6.13 -8.44 -25.40
C MET A 139 6.54 -9.90 -25.22
N THR A 140 7.76 -10.15 -24.71
CA THR A 140 8.25 -11.49 -24.39
C THR A 140 7.78 -11.99 -23.03
N GLN A 141 7.17 -11.15 -22.21
CA GLN A 141 6.66 -11.56 -20.90
C GLN A 141 5.39 -12.38 -21.06
N LYS A 142 5.36 -13.53 -20.39
CA LYS A 142 4.18 -14.39 -20.31
C LYS A 142 3.41 -14.08 -19.04
N PHE A 143 2.08 -14.10 -19.13
CA PHE A 143 1.22 -14.03 -17.96
C PHE A 143 1.54 -15.17 -16.98
N THR A 144 1.85 -14.81 -15.74
CA THR A 144 2.15 -15.74 -14.65
C THR A 144 1.02 -15.71 -13.63
N HIS A 145 0.14 -16.70 -13.69
CA HIS A 145 -1.02 -16.84 -12.79
C HIS A 145 -0.67 -16.97 -11.30
N ASN A 146 0.59 -17.23 -10.97
CA ASN A 146 1.10 -17.40 -9.61
C ASN A 146 1.87 -16.16 -9.14
N SER A 147 1.48 -14.96 -9.56
CA SER A 147 2.16 -13.70 -9.21
C SER A 147 1.36 -12.81 -8.26
N HIS A 148 0.35 -13.38 -7.58
CA HIS A 148 -0.51 -12.61 -6.69
C HIS A 148 0.15 -12.38 -5.33
N LEU A 149 -0.23 -11.27 -4.70
CA LEU A 149 0.07 -10.94 -3.32
C LEU A 149 -1.22 -11.06 -2.50
N HIS A 150 -1.19 -11.91 -1.47
CA HIS A 150 -2.22 -11.98 -0.45
C HIS A 150 -1.61 -11.55 0.88
N ILE A 151 -2.22 -10.58 1.55
CA ILE A 151 -1.77 -10.12 2.86
C ILE A 151 -2.49 -10.93 3.92
N ARG A 152 -1.75 -11.83 4.56
CA ARG A 152 -2.27 -12.72 5.61
C ARG A 152 -2.43 -12.00 6.93
N ASN A 153 -1.40 -11.25 7.35
CA ASN A 153 -1.40 -10.59 8.65
C ASN A 153 -1.02 -9.12 8.52
N ILE A 154 -1.76 -8.25 9.21
CA ILE A 154 -1.41 -6.84 9.39
C ILE A 154 -1.35 -6.60 10.89
N THR A 155 -0.16 -6.29 11.39
CA THR A 155 0.06 -5.92 12.78
C THR A 155 0.52 -4.48 12.83
N TYR A 156 -0.16 -3.63 13.57
CA TYR A 156 0.24 -2.24 13.72
C TYR A 156 0.01 -1.74 15.14
N THR A 157 0.81 -0.76 15.55
CA THR A 157 0.67 -0.08 16.83
C THR A 157 0.39 1.38 16.58
N VAL A 158 -0.66 1.95 17.18
CA VAL A 158 -0.92 3.39 17.18
C VAL A 158 -1.19 3.79 18.63
N ASN A 159 -0.56 4.85 19.10
CA ASN A 159 -0.72 5.32 20.49
C ASN A 159 -0.45 4.22 21.53
N LYS A 160 0.57 3.38 21.30
CA LYS A 160 0.94 2.23 22.16
C LYS A 160 -0.12 1.14 22.28
N LYS A 161 -1.18 1.18 21.45
CA LYS A 161 -2.21 0.14 21.38
C LYS A 161 -1.92 -0.76 20.18
N PRO A 162 -1.67 -2.06 20.40
CA PRO A 162 -1.46 -3.00 19.32
C PRO A 162 -2.80 -3.38 18.67
N HIS A 163 -2.78 -3.55 17.36
CA HIS A 163 -3.89 -4.02 16.56
C HIS A 163 -3.39 -5.16 15.65
N TYR A 164 -4.26 -6.13 15.44
CA TYR A 164 -3.96 -7.32 14.65
C TYR A 164 -5.15 -7.67 13.77
N LEU A 165 -4.89 -7.78 12.46
CA LEU A 165 -5.81 -8.24 11.45
C LEU A 165 -5.23 -9.49 10.82
N THR A 166 -6.06 -10.51 10.64
CA THR A 166 -5.69 -11.75 9.99
C THR A 166 -6.69 -12.11 8.92
N ASP A 167 -6.20 -12.70 7.85
CA ASP A 167 -6.95 -13.28 6.76
C ASP A 167 -6.27 -14.61 6.40
N ASP A 168 -6.92 -15.71 6.75
CA ASP A 168 -6.42 -17.05 6.48
C ASP A 168 -7.00 -17.64 5.18
N ASN A 169 -7.90 -16.92 4.50
CA ASN A 169 -8.61 -17.44 3.33
C ASN A 169 -8.57 -16.51 2.12
N CYS A 170 -7.55 -16.72 1.30
CA CYS A 170 -7.39 -15.99 0.06
C CYS A 170 -8.44 -16.31 -1.04
N LEU A 171 -9.32 -17.30 -0.85
CA LEU A 171 -10.24 -17.76 -1.90
C LEU A 171 -11.70 -17.37 -1.68
N ASP A 172 -12.12 -17.06 -0.45
CA ASP A 172 -13.54 -16.79 -0.15
C ASP A 172 -14.06 -15.54 -0.87
N LYS A 173 -13.21 -14.52 -1.00
CA LYS A 173 -13.52 -13.26 -1.69
C LYS A 173 -12.69 -13.08 -2.95
N TYR A 174 -12.25 -14.18 -3.56
CA TYR A 174 -11.54 -14.13 -4.83
C TYR A 174 -12.43 -13.49 -5.92
N PRO A 175 -11.89 -12.60 -6.77
CA PRO A 175 -10.49 -12.21 -6.88
C PRO A 175 -10.06 -11.06 -5.95
N ASP A 176 -11.01 -10.41 -5.28
CA ASP A 176 -10.80 -9.14 -4.56
C ASP A 176 -9.96 -9.30 -3.28
N SER A 177 -9.80 -10.51 -2.75
CA SER A 177 -8.84 -10.85 -1.69
C SER A 177 -7.37 -10.82 -2.14
N LEU A 178 -7.11 -10.79 -3.46
CA LEU A 178 -5.78 -10.88 -4.05
C LEU A 178 -5.39 -9.58 -4.76
N ILE A 179 -4.13 -9.18 -4.55
CA ILE A 179 -3.49 -8.12 -5.34
C ILE A 179 -2.77 -8.78 -6.51
N ALA A 180 -3.26 -8.54 -7.72
CA ALA A 180 -2.79 -9.20 -8.94
C ALA A 180 -1.81 -8.35 -9.76
N ASP A 181 -1.81 -7.03 -9.59
CA ASP A 181 -0.96 -6.12 -10.35
C ASP A 181 -0.41 -4.95 -9.51
N HIS A 182 0.33 -4.06 -10.17
CA HIS A 182 0.84 -2.84 -9.55
C HIS A 182 -0.27 -1.78 -9.48
N GLY A 183 -0.24 -0.93 -8.46
CA GLY A 183 -1.22 0.13 -8.28
C GLY A 183 -1.42 0.50 -6.82
N LEU A 184 -2.47 1.26 -6.57
CA LEU A 184 -2.90 1.62 -5.24
C LEU A 184 -4.15 0.80 -4.90
N TYR A 185 -4.16 0.21 -3.71
CA TYR A 185 -5.27 -0.62 -3.25
C TYR A 185 -5.70 -0.19 -1.86
N ILE A 186 -7.00 0.02 -1.68
CA ILE A 186 -7.60 0.32 -0.38
C ILE A 186 -8.24 -0.94 0.22
N ARG A 187 -7.99 -1.16 1.52
CA ARG A 187 -8.66 -2.14 2.37
C ARG A 187 -9.28 -1.39 3.55
N LYS A 188 -10.59 -1.54 3.78
CA LYS A 188 -11.23 -0.91 4.94
C LYS A 188 -11.13 -1.82 6.17
N GLY A 189 -10.45 -1.36 7.21
CA GLY A 189 -10.42 -1.99 8.53
C GLY A 189 -10.25 -3.51 8.47
N ASN A 190 -11.28 -4.23 8.93
CA ASN A 190 -11.32 -5.69 9.02
C ASN A 190 -11.80 -6.38 7.73
N GLU A 191 -12.12 -5.65 6.66
CA GLU A 191 -12.43 -6.27 5.37
C GLU A 191 -11.21 -7.05 4.86
N GLU A 192 -11.45 -8.06 4.04
CA GLU A 192 -10.42 -8.93 3.45
C GLU A 192 -10.22 -8.63 1.96
N THR A 193 -10.98 -7.66 1.44
CA THR A 193 -10.98 -7.25 0.04
C THR A 193 -10.15 -6.00 -0.19
N TYR A 194 -9.54 -5.93 -1.36
CA TYR A 194 -8.72 -4.82 -1.84
C TYR A 194 -9.39 -4.19 -3.05
N THR A 195 -9.76 -2.92 -2.93
CA THR A 195 -10.30 -2.16 -4.06
C THR A 195 -9.19 -1.32 -4.67
N ARG A 196 -9.00 -1.40 -6.00
CA ARG A 196 -8.05 -0.55 -6.69
C ARG A 196 -8.53 0.91 -6.67
N ILE A 197 -7.63 1.82 -6.35
CA ILE A 197 -7.85 3.27 -6.42
C ILE A 197 -6.82 3.91 -7.34
N TYR A 198 -7.12 5.12 -7.83
CA TYR A 198 -6.26 5.86 -8.77
C TYR A 198 -5.70 7.14 -8.18
N PHE A 199 -6.07 7.45 -6.94
CA PHE A 199 -5.66 8.64 -6.23
C PHE A 199 -5.03 8.22 -4.90
N ASP A 200 -3.81 8.67 -4.64
CA ASP A 200 -3.14 8.46 -3.37
C ASP A 200 -3.45 9.63 -2.44
N PRO A 201 -4.17 9.40 -1.33
CA PRO A 201 -4.52 10.50 -0.45
C PRO A 201 -3.30 11.00 0.31
N VAL A 202 -3.05 12.31 0.23
CA VAL A 202 -1.91 12.94 0.88
C VAL A 202 -2.38 13.77 2.06
N ASP A 203 -3.42 14.57 1.86
CA ASP A 203 -3.84 15.60 2.81
C ASP A 203 -5.20 15.27 3.48
N ALA A 204 -5.38 15.78 4.70
CA ALA A 204 -6.67 15.72 5.37
C ALA A 204 -7.71 16.60 4.63
N GLY A 205 -8.96 16.13 4.59
CA GLY A 205 -10.07 16.76 3.86
C GLY A 205 -10.25 16.25 2.43
N GLU A 206 -9.32 15.46 1.90
CA GLU A 206 -9.50 14.76 0.63
C GLU A 206 -10.61 13.69 0.76
N LYS A 207 -11.25 13.33 -0.37
CA LYS A 207 -12.40 12.42 -0.39
C LYS A 207 -12.11 11.14 -1.17
N LEU A 208 -12.49 10.01 -0.60
CA LEU A 208 -12.69 8.78 -1.38
C LEU A 208 -14.02 8.86 -2.08
N VAL A 209 -13.98 9.11 -3.38
CA VAL A 209 -15.16 8.94 -4.22
C VAL A 209 -15.53 7.45 -4.18
N LYS A 210 -16.70 7.14 -3.62
CA LYS A 210 -17.26 5.79 -3.71
C LYS A 210 -17.39 5.46 -5.20
N PRO A 211 -16.85 4.33 -5.69
CA PRO A 211 -17.10 3.94 -7.07
C PRO A 211 -18.62 3.84 -7.26
N VAL A 212 -19.15 4.64 -8.19
CA VAL A 212 -20.55 4.53 -8.59
C VAL A 212 -20.68 3.21 -9.34
N ILE A 213 -21.44 2.28 -8.78
CA ILE A 213 -21.85 1.08 -9.50
C ILE A 213 -22.81 1.56 -10.59
N ILE A 214 -22.37 1.53 -11.85
CA ILE A 214 -23.19 1.84 -13.03
C ILE A 214 -23.82 0.54 -13.52
#